data_AF-A0A4D4L968-F1
#
_entry.id   AF-A0A4D4L968-F1
#
_cell.length_a   1.000
_cell.length_b   1.000
_cell.length_c   1.000
_cell.angle_alpha   90.00
_cell.angle_beta   90.00
_cell.angle_gamma   90.00
#
_symmetry.space_group_name_H-M   'P 1'
#
loop_
_entity.id
_entity.type
_entity.pdbx_description
1 polymer ?
#
loop_
_entity_poly.entity_id
_entity_poly.type
_entity_poly.pdbx_seq_one_letter_code
_entity_poly.pdbx_strand_id
1 'polypeptide(L)'
;MEKELNDSRKTRIGSLTGVRFPAIFLVFLAHVYLAVPFSSQDAATWYFHYFGGIGKVGVSFFYLLSGFILAWSPRKNDSPVLFWRRRLTKILPMHWLTYALSMIIFASSAVTGTAAVLNFFMLQAWSSSPEVFGSVNAPSWSLSCLLVFYLLFPWLNRAVARIRTAYLWWCVAAIVAVIAALPAIVREVVSPDPMLTPQAPASSPHAFWIIQLFPMTRLLDFTLGILMARIVRTGKWIGVRPLPLALLLVAAYLASHQVPREYRLVAVMIVPLTLFIASLAASDLAGRPSLLASRPVQWLGDLSYAFFLVHWPVMMFFVKVFGTRLYTVPQAIGVMALDFTVALGLAWLLTVAVERPLVRRFAKPRRPEYVTDQRSTPAPAGSAGRLSAVHPRDRRPRDTRLGK
;
A
#
# COMPACT_ATOMS: atom_id res chain seq x y z
N MET A 1 5.61 28.34 8.82
CA MET A 1 4.80 27.68 9.89
C MET A 1 3.83 26.60 9.40
N GLU A 2 2.67 26.87 8.78
CA GLU A 2 1.70 25.79 8.45
C GLU A 2 2.20 24.82 7.36
N LYS A 3 2.99 25.33 6.40
CA LYS A 3 3.68 24.53 5.37
C LYS A 3 4.82 23.67 5.96
N GLU A 4 5.54 24.17 6.97
CA GLU A 4 6.56 23.41 7.71
C GLU A 4 5.96 22.41 8.70
N LEU A 5 4.80 22.72 9.29
CA LEU A 5 4.01 21.76 10.08
C LEU A 5 3.44 20.63 9.20
N ASN A 6 3.17 20.91 7.93
CA ASN A 6 2.69 19.92 6.97
C ASN A 6 3.83 19.09 6.35
N ASP A 7 5.00 19.69 6.10
CA ASP A 7 6.21 18.97 5.71
C ASP A 7 6.79 18.16 6.86
N SER A 8 6.77 18.66 8.11
CA SER A 8 7.19 17.91 9.30
C SER A 8 6.29 16.71 9.60
N ARG A 9 5.00 16.75 9.23
CA ARG A 9 4.10 15.58 9.29
C ARG A 9 4.35 14.56 8.19
N LYS A 10 4.77 14.98 6.99
CA LYS A 10 5.19 14.05 5.92
C LYS A 10 6.49 13.31 6.27
N THR A 11 7.39 13.94 7.03
CA THR A 11 8.62 13.29 7.56
C THR A 11 8.40 12.32 8.72
N ARG A 12 7.20 12.24 9.32
CA ARG A 12 6.95 11.42 10.54
C ARG A 12 6.60 9.95 10.29
N ILE A 13 6.59 9.46 9.04
CA ILE A 13 6.38 8.03 8.72
C ILE A 13 7.32 7.56 7.59
N GLY A 14 8.55 8.06 7.57
CA GLY A 14 9.53 7.75 6.52
C GLY A 14 9.84 6.25 6.41
N SER A 15 9.86 5.52 7.53
CA SER A 15 10.10 4.08 7.52
C SER A 15 9.01 3.31 6.80
N LEU A 16 7.75 3.77 6.89
CA LEU A 16 6.62 3.16 6.16
C LEU A 16 6.69 3.37 4.64
N THR A 17 7.37 4.41 4.18
CA THR A 17 7.66 4.59 2.76
C THR A 17 8.79 3.68 2.34
N GLY A 18 9.91 3.67 3.07
CA GLY A 18 11.07 2.87 2.71
C GLY A 18 10.85 1.35 2.75
N VAL A 19 10.10 0.85 3.72
CA VAL A 19 9.79 -0.59 3.86
C VAL A 19 9.01 -1.17 2.66
N ARG A 20 8.38 -0.32 1.84
CA ARG A 20 7.71 -0.74 0.61
C ARG A 20 8.66 -1.38 -0.38
N PHE A 21 9.92 -0.92 -0.42
CA PHE A 21 10.91 -1.47 -1.34
C PHE A 21 11.24 -2.94 -1.02
N PRO A 22 11.65 -3.32 0.21
CA PRO A 22 11.79 -4.72 0.59
C PRO A 22 10.52 -5.54 0.28
N ALA A 23 9.33 -5.02 0.60
CA ALA A 23 8.08 -5.73 0.36
C ALA A 23 7.82 -6.01 -1.13
N ILE A 24 8.06 -5.04 -2.02
CA ILE A 24 7.88 -5.26 -3.46
C ILE A 24 8.99 -6.12 -4.06
N PHE A 25 10.21 -6.05 -3.52
CA PHE A 25 11.31 -6.91 -3.94
C PHE A 25 11.02 -8.38 -3.63
N LEU A 26 10.37 -8.69 -2.50
CA LEU A 26 9.88 -10.04 -2.22
C LEU A 26 8.83 -10.52 -3.23
N VAL A 27 7.94 -9.63 -3.70
CA VAL A 27 6.99 -9.96 -4.78
C VAL A 27 7.73 -10.27 -6.08
N PHE A 28 8.77 -9.49 -6.42
CA PHE A 28 9.61 -9.76 -7.57
C PHE A 28 10.26 -11.14 -7.50
N LEU A 29 10.92 -11.47 -6.38
CA LEU A 29 11.59 -12.76 -6.20
C LEU A 29 10.60 -13.95 -6.34
N ALA A 30 9.37 -13.79 -5.89
CA ALA A 30 8.35 -14.82 -6.04
C ALA A 30 7.96 -15.09 -7.49
N HIS A 31 7.94 -14.06 -8.35
CA HIS A 31 7.50 -14.18 -9.74
C HIS A 31 8.67 -14.47 -10.70
N VAL A 32 9.88 -13.97 -10.42
CA VAL A 32 11.01 -14.09 -11.35
C VAL A 32 11.41 -15.55 -11.58
N TYR A 33 11.15 -16.44 -10.61
CA TYR A 33 11.30 -17.89 -10.77
C TYR A 33 10.52 -18.44 -11.98
N LEU A 34 9.33 -17.89 -12.26
CA LEU A 34 8.50 -18.33 -13.39
C LEU A 34 9.09 -17.90 -14.74
N ALA A 35 9.95 -16.88 -14.74
CA ALA A 35 10.58 -16.34 -15.94
C ALA A 35 12.01 -16.84 -16.18
N VAL A 36 12.69 -17.29 -15.14
CA VAL A 36 14.10 -17.70 -15.18
C VAL A 36 14.24 -19.14 -14.66
N PRO A 37 13.96 -20.17 -15.49
CA PRO A 37 14.03 -21.56 -15.06
C PRO A 37 15.49 -22.02 -14.90
N PHE A 38 15.76 -22.71 -13.79
CA PHE A 38 17.09 -23.24 -13.49
C PHE A 38 17.35 -24.55 -14.24
N SER A 39 18.61 -24.78 -14.65
CA SER A 39 19.04 -26.05 -15.25
C SER A 39 19.21 -27.17 -14.23
N SER A 40 19.42 -26.81 -12.95
CA SER A 40 19.49 -27.76 -11.83
C SER A 40 18.12 -27.84 -11.14
N GLN A 41 17.58 -29.06 -11.05
CA GLN A 41 16.31 -29.32 -10.37
C GLN A 41 16.40 -29.02 -8.86
N ASP A 42 17.55 -29.28 -8.24
CA ASP A 42 17.79 -28.97 -6.83
C ASP A 42 17.76 -27.46 -6.59
N ALA A 43 18.43 -26.69 -7.46
CA ALA A 43 18.40 -25.23 -7.40
C ALA A 43 16.99 -24.68 -7.61
N ALA A 44 16.24 -25.22 -8.58
CA ALA A 44 14.86 -24.84 -8.83
C ALA A 44 13.96 -25.10 -7.60
N THR A 45 14.08 -26.31 -7.03
CA THR A 45 13.28 -26.74 -5.87
C THR A 45 13.62 -25.92 -4.64
N TRP A 46 14.90 -25.67 -4.38
CA TRP A 46 15.37 -24.82 -3.30
C TRP A 46 14.83 -23.40 -3.44
N TYR A 47 14.95 -22.79 -4.63
CA TYR A 47 14.46 -21.45 -4.89
C TYR A 47 12.95 -21.37 -4.69
N PHE A 48 12.20 -22.28 -5.30
CA PHE A 48 10.76 -22.32 -5.18
C PHE A 48 10.31 -22.49 -3.72
N HIS A 49 10.98 -23.35 -2.95
CA HIS A 49 10.69 -23.56 -1.53
C HIS A 49 10.76 -22.24 -0.75
N TYR A 50 11.84 -21.48 -0.89
CA TYR A 50 12.03 -20.26 -0.08
C TYR A 50 11.40 -18.99 -0.67
N PHE A 51 11.23 -18.90 -1.99
CA PHE A 51 10.78 -17.67 -2.64
C PHE A 51 9.45 -17.79 -3.36
N GLY A 52 9.01 -18.99 -3.77
CA GLY A 52 7.75 -19.16 -4.52
C GLY A 52 6.50 -18.70 -3.77
N GLY A 53 6.52 -18.75 -2.43
CA GLY A 53 5.44 -18.27 -1.58
C GLY A 53 5.58 -16.82 -1.10
N ILE A 54 6.77 -16.24 -1.15
CA ILE A 54 7.12 -15.03 -0.39
C ILE A 54 6.38 -13.77 -0.87
N GLY A 55 5.99 -13.75 -2.15
CA GLY A 55 5.25 -12.62 -2.73
C GLY A 55 3.87 -12.40 -2.11
N LYS A 56 3.24 -13.45 -1.58
CA LYS A 56 1.93 -13.36 -0.90
C LYS A 56 2.02 -12.52 0.37
N VAL A 57 3.16 -12.59 1.08
CA VAL A 57 3.49 -11.75 2.23
C VAL A 57 3.49 -10.27 1.81
N GLY A 58 4.11 -9.96 0.67
CA GLY A 58 4.14 -8.61 0.10
C GLY A 58 2.74 -8.06 -0.19
N VAL A 59 1.83 -8.88 -0.73
CA VAL A 59 0.45 -8.44 -1.01
C VAL A 59 -0.30 -8.08 0.28
N SER A 60 -0.30 -8.97 1.29
CA SER A 60 -0.92 -8.68 2.60
C SER A 60 -0.32 -7.43 3.24
N PHE A 61 1.01 -7.27 3.16
CA PHE A 61 1.71 -6.09 3.61
C PHE A 61 1.19 -4.81 2.94
N PHE A 62 1.03 -4.78 1.61
CA PHE A 62 0.54 -3.61 0.90
C PHE A 62 -0.93 -3.28 1.19
N TYR A 63 -1.77 -4.30 1.46
CA TYR A 63 -3.15 -4.09 1.87
C TYR A 63 -3.25 -3.47 3.27
N LEU A 64 -2.56 -4.05 4.25
CA LEU A 64 -2.43 -3.50 5.60
C LEU A 64 -1.88 -2.06 5.56
N LEU A 65 -0.78 -1.84 4.83
CA LEU A 65 -0.15 -0.54 4.71
C LEU A 65 -1.08 0.49 4.06
N SER A 66 -1.85 0.08 3.04
CA SER A 66 -2.83 0.95 2.39
C SER A 66 -3.89 1.42 3.39
N GLY A 67 -4.49 0.51 4.16
CA GLY A 67 -5.46 0.86 5.19
C GLY A 67 -4.86 1.78 6.26
N PHE A 68 -3.65 1.46 6.71
CA PHE A 68 -2.91 2.24 7.70
C PHE A 68 -2.68 3.68 7.23
N ILE A 69 -2.04 3.87 6.08
CA ILE A 69 -1.65 5.20 5.59
C ILE A 69 -2.87 6.07 5.29
N LEU A 70 -3.95 5.47 4.79
CA LEU A 70 -5.19 6.19 4.54
C LEU A 70 -5.84 6.71 5.82
N ALA A 71 -5.84 5.90 6.88
CA ALA A 71 -6.39 6.26 8.19
C ALA A 71 -5.44 7.13 9.03
N TRP A 72 -4.14 7.14 8.69
CA TRP A 72 -3.11 7.88 9.41
C TRP A 72 -3.27 9.39 9.32
N SER A 73 -3.50 9.89 8.10
CA SER A 73 -3.62 11.32 7.82
C SER A 73 -4.95 11.65 7.12
N PRO A 74 -6.09 11.53 7.82
CA PRO A 74 -7.38 11.87 7.25
C PRO A 74 -7.41 13.37 6.94
N ARG A 75 -7.87 13.72 5.74
CA ARG A 75 -8.10 15.12 5.38
C ARG A 75 -9.40 15.59 6.01
N LYS A 76 -9.37 16.77 6.65
CA LYS A 76 -10.58 17.42 7.18
C LYS A 76 -11.52 17.75 6.02
N ASN A 77 -12.81 17.46 6.16
CA ASN A 77 -13.88 17.76 5.19
C ASN A 77 -13.69 17.18 3.78
N ASP A 78 -13.06 16.02 3.66
CA ASP A 78 -12.82 15.36 2.39
C ASP A 78 -14.06 14.52 1.97
N SER A 79 -14.70 14.86 0.86
CA SER A 79 -15.85 14.11 0.37
C SER A 79 -15.43 12.75 -0.20
N PRO A 80 -16.28 11.70 -0.11
CA PRO A 80 -15.99 10.40 -0.70
C PRO A 80 -15.65 10.48 -2.19
N VAL A 81 -16.37 11.31 -2.95
CA VAL A 81 -16.15 11.52 -4.38
C VAL A 81 -14.76 12.07 -4.67
N LEU A 82 -14.33 13.11 -3.94
CA LEU A 82 -13.00 13.68 -4.12
C LEU A 82 -11.91 12.70 -3.69
N PHE A 83 -12.19 11.87 -2.68
CA PHE A 83 -11.32 10.76 -2.30
C PHE A 83 -11.14 9.75 -3.45
N TRP A 84 -12.24 9.22 -4.00
CA TRP A 84 -12.18 8.24 -5.08
C TRP A 84 -11.50 8.80 -6.31
N ARG A 85 -11.83 10.04 -6.72
CA ARG A 85 -11.18 10.70 -7.87
C ARG A 85 -9.67 10.66 -7.78
N ARG A 86 -9.09 10.99 -6.62
CA ARG A 86 -7.63 11.00 -6.45
C ARG A 86 -7.01 9.61 -6.45
N ARG A 87 -7.73 8.61 -5.95
CA ARG A 87 -7.26 7.21 -5.97
C ARG A 87 -7.29 6.66 -7.38
N LEU A 88 -8.39 6.84 -8.10
CA LEU A 88 -8.54 6.42 -9.49
C LEU A 88 -7.56 7.14 -10.42
N THR A 89 -7.32 8.44 -10.22
CA THR A 89 -6.30 9.21 -10.95
C THR A 89 -4.90 8.61 -10.79
N LYS A 90 -4.58 8.08 -9.60
CA LYS A 90 -3.28 7.46 -9.35
C LYS A 90 -3.18 6.09 -10.03
N ILE A 91 -4.29 5.34 -10.10
CA ILE A 91 -4.25 3.90 -10.42
C ILE A 91 -4.54 3.62 -11.88
N LEU A 92 -5.63 4.18 -12.41
CA LEU A 92 -6.12 3.83 -13.75
C LEU A 92 -5.11 4.08 -14.86
N PRO A 93 -4.38 5.23 -14.92
CA PRO A 93 -3.47 5.47 -16.02
C PRO A 93 -2.33 4.46 -16.09
N MET A 94 -1.77 4.12 -14.92
CA MET A 94 -0.67 3.16 -14.82
C MET A 94 -1.15 1.73 -15.10
N HIS A 95 -2.34 1.38 -14.62
CA HIS A 95 -2.98 0.10 -14.95
C HIS A 95 -3.23 -0.04 -16.45
N TRP A 96 -3.90 0.93 -17.08
CA TRP A 96 -4.19 0.88 -18.52
C TRP A 96 -2.93 0.85 -19.38
N LEU A 97 -1.88 1.57 -18.99
CA LEU A 97 -0.61 1.53 -19.69
C LEU A 97 0.03 0.13 -19.64
N THR A 98 0.08 -0.47 -18.45
CA THR A 98 0.67 -1.82 -18.29
C THR A 98 -0.22 -2.92 -18.83
N TYR A 99 -1.55 -2.74 -18.81
CA TYR A 99 -2.51 -3.58 -19.52
C TYR A 99 -2.24 -3.56 -21.03
N ALA A 100 -2.10 -2.37 -21.64
CA ALA A 100 -1.81 -2.24 -23.06
C ALA A 100 -0.46 -2.88 -23.42
N LEU A 101 0.56 -2.63 -22.58
CA LEU A 101 1.88 -3.25 -22.73
C LEU A 101 1.81 -4.79 -22.71
N SER A 102 1.09 -5.35 -21.74
CA SER A 102 0.84 -6.79 -21.66
C SER A 102 0.14 -7.35 -22.91
N MET A 103 -0.90 -6.66 -23.39
CA MET A 103 -1.64 -7.07 -24.59
C MET A 103 -0.73 -7.11 -25.83
N ILE A 104 0.14 -6.12 -25.98
CA ILE A 104 1.10 -6.03 -27.09
C ILE A 104 2.19 -7.11 -26.99
N ILE A 105 2.73 -7.35 -25.78
CA ILE A 105 3.87 -8.26 -25.62
C ILE A 105 3.43 -9.73 -25.75
N PHE A 106 2.38 -10.14 -25.04
CA PHE A 106 2.05 -11.58 -24.90
C PHE A 106 0.55 -11.92 -24.78
N ALA A 107 -0.29 -11.03 -24.26
CA ALA A 107 -1.64 -11.44 -23.82
C ALA A 107 -2.69 -11.46 -24.93
N SER A 108 -2.53 -10.69 -26.01
CA SER A 108 -3.54 -10.55 -27.06
C SER A 108 -3.93 -11.86 -27.77
N SER A 109 -2.99 -12.81 -27.90
CA SER A 109 -3.24 -14.11 -28.54
C SER A 109 -3.72 -15.21 -27.58
N ALA A 110 -3.72 -14.95 -26.27
CA ALA A 110 -3.91 -15.97 -25.24
C ALA A 110 -5.15 -15.74 -24.35
N VAL A 111 -5.79 -14.58 -24.43
CA VAL A 111 -6.83 -14.16 -23.48
C VAL A 111 -8.18 -14.03 -24.17
N THR A 112 -9.24 -14.53 -23.53
CA THR A 112 -10.62 -14.39 -24.03
C THR A 112 -11.09 -12.93 -23.97
N GLY A 113 -12.05 -12.55 -24.81
CA GLY A 113 -12.63 -11.20 -24.79
C GLY A 113 -13.18 -10.81 -23.40
N THR A 114 -13.86 -11.74 -22.73
CA THR A 114 -14.37 -11.54 -21.36
C THR A 114 -13.25 -11.26 -20.35
N ALA A 115 -12.19 -12.08 -20.36
CA ALA A 115 -11.05 -11.89 -19.45
C ALA A 115 -10.32 -10.55 -19.72
N ALA A 116 -10.19 -10.16 -20.99
CA ALA A 116 -9.61 -8.88 -21.38
C ALA A 116 -10.43 -7.69 -20.86
N VAL A 117 -11.77 -7.73 -20.98
CA VAL A 117 -12.68 -6.69 -20.48
C VAL A 117 -12.63 -6.61 -18.96
N LEU A 118 -12.71 -7.75 -18.26
CA LEU A 118 -12.64 -7.77 -16.80
C LEU A 118 -11.30 -7.21 -16.29
N ASN A 119 -10.18 -7.55 -16.93
CA ASN A 119 -8.88 -6.96 -16.57
C ASN A 119 -8.82 -5.45 -16.84
N PHE A 120 -9.39 -4.97 -17.95
CA PHE A 120 -9.40 -3.55 -18.28
C PHE A 120 -10.08 -2.71 -17.19
N PHE A 121 -11.19 -3.20 -16.63
CA PHE A 121 -11.93 -2.57 -15.54
C PHE A 121 -11.47 -2.98 -14.14
N MET A 122 -10.41 -3.79 -14.03
CA MET A 122 -9.91 -4.35 -12.77
C MET A 122 -10.98 -5.13 -11.98
N LEU A 123 -11.77 -5.94 -12.67
CA LEU A 123 -12.83 -6.80 -12.13
C LEU A 123 -12.47 -8.30 -12.15
N GLN A 124 -11.29 -8.66 -12.65
CA GLN A 124 -10.86 -10.04 -12.84
C GLN A 124 -10.78 -10.86 -11.54
N ALA A 125 -10.56 -10.22 -10.37
CA ALA A 125 -10.53 -10.92 -9.09
C ALA A 125 -11.91 -11.38 -8.60
N TRP A 126 -13.00 -10.96 -9.26
CA TRP A 126 -14.35 -11.45 -8.98
C TRP A 126 -14.66 -12.79 -9.65
N SER A 127 -13.81 -13.24 -10.57
CA SER A 127 -13.88 -14.58 -11.16
C SER A 127 -12.96 -15.53 -10.40
N SER A 128 -13.46 -16.72 -10.08
CA SER A 128 -12.65 -17.82 -9.55
C SER A 128 -11.84 -18.57 -10.62
N SER A 129 -11.99 -18.21 -11.91
CA SER A 129 -11.27 -18.85 -13.01
C SER A 129 -9.83 -18.33 -13.13
N PRO A 130 -8.81 -19.21 -13.09
CA PRO A 130 -7.41 -18.83 -13.33
C PRO A 130 -7.16 -18.15 -14.67
N GLU A 131 -7.91 -18.53 -15.70
CA GLU A 131 -7.87 -17.93 -17.04
C GLU A 131 -8.33 -16.47 -17.03
N VAL A 132 -9.09 -16.06 -16.02
CA VAL A 132 -9.55 -14.69 -15.84
C VAL A 132 -8.63 -13.94 -14.89
N PHE A 133 -8.48 -14.39 -13.64
CA PHE A 133 -7.74 -13.62 -12.63
C PHE A 133 -6.22 -13.59 -12.87
N GLY A 134 -5.66 -14.57 -13.59
CA GLY A 134 -4.25 -14.67 -13.93
C GLY A 134 -3.88 -14.11 -15.30
N SER A 135 -4.85 -13.59 -16.06
CA SER A 135 -4.64 -13.12 -17.43
C SER A 135 -4.11 -11.69 -17.51
N VAL A 136 -3.65 -11.31 -18.72
CA VAL A 136 -3.12 -10.00 -19.12
C VAL A 136 -1.94 -9.51 -18.29
N ASN A 137 -2.14 -9.13 -17.04
CA ASN A 137 -1.08 -8.78 -16.10
C ASN A 137 -1.37 -9.53 -14.79
N ALA A 138 -0.75 -10.69 -14.60
CA ALA A 138 -1.17 -11.64 -13.56
C ALA A 138 -1.22 -11.01 -12.16
N PRO A 139 -0.22 -10.23 -11.69
CA PRO A 139 -0.30 -9.58 -10.37
C PRO A 139 -1.42 -8.53 -10.22
N SER A 140 -1.98 -8.03 -11.32
CA SER A 140 -2.95 -6.92 -11.31
C SER A 140 -4.30 -7.25 -10.65
N TRP A 141 -4.61 -8.52 -10.39
CA TRP A 141 -5.80 -8.90 -9.59
C TRP A 141 -5.83 -8.19 -8.24
N SER A 142 -4.67 -7.86 -7.66
CA SER A 142 -4.59 -7.15 -6.39
C SER A 142 -5.11 -5.70 -6.47
N LEU A 143 -5.08 -5.09 -7.67
CA LEU A 143 -5.71 -3.79 -7.90
C LEU A 143 -7.24 -3.87 -7.85
N SER A 144 -7.82 -5.01 -8.24
CA SER A 144 -9.26 -5.27 -8.10
C SER A 144 -9.68 -5.21 -6.64
N CYS A 145 -8.89 -5.82 -5.74
CA CYS A 145 -9.09 -5.71 -4.30
C CYS A 145 -8.98 -4.24 -3.84
N LEU A 146 -7.95 -3.52 -4.28
CA LEU A 146 -7.75 -2.11 -3.92
C LEU A 146 -8.92 -1.21 -4.33
N LEU A 147 -9.59 -1.47 -5.48
CA LEU A 147 -10.81 -0.73 -5.84
C LEU A 147 -11.89 -0.87 -4.79
N VAL A 148 -12.17 -2.09 -4.33
CA VAL A 148 -13.16 -2.35 -3.29
C VAL A 148 -12.75 -1.69 -1.98
N PHE A 149 -11.46 -1.74 -1.63
CA PHE A 149 -10.97 -1.11 -0.42
C PHE A 149 -11.17 0.40 -0.44
N TYR A 150 -10.84 1.05 -1.56
CA TYR A 150 -11.02 2.50 -1.71
C TYR A 150 -12.49 2.88 -1.82
N LEU A 151 -13.31 2.06 -2.47
CA LEU A 151 -14.76 2.25 -2.47
C LEU A 151 -15.26 2.29 -1.03
N LEU A 152 -14.98 1.25 -0.23
CA LEU A 152 -15.52 1.09 1.12
C LEU A 152 -14.81 1.93 2.20
N PHE A 153 -13.60 2.42 1.94
CA PHE A 153 -12.76 3.12 2.91
C PHE A 153 -13.47 4.27 3.66
N PRO A 154 -14.21 5.20 3.01
CA PRO A 154 -14.85 6.30 3.72
C PRO A 154 -15.86 5.84 4.79
N TRP A 155 -16.51 4.70 4.59
CA TRP A 155 -17.46 4.14 5.56
C TRP A 155 -16.73 3.31 6.63
N LEU A 156 -15.79 2.45 6.22
CA LEU A 156 -14.98 1.66 7.15
C LEU A 156 -14.21 2.55 8.13
N ASN A 157 -13.56 3.60 7.62
CA ASN A 157 -12.82 4.53 8.46
C ASN A 157 -13.73 5.29 9.44
N ARG A 158 -14.96 5.63 9.04
CA ARG A 158 -15.96 6.23 9.95
C ARG A 158 -16.44 5.23 11.00
N ALA A 159 -16.70 3.98 10.62
CA ALA A 159 -17.08 2.93 11.54
C ALA A 159 -15.97 2.68 12.58
N VAL A 160 -14.73 2.51 12.15
CA VAL A 160 -13.57 2.33 13.04
C VAL A 160 -13.35 3.56 13.94
N ALA A 161 -13.57 4.77 13.43
CA ALA A 161 -13.44 5.98 14.25
C ALA A 161 -14.45 6.05 15.41
N ARG A 162 -15.61 5.39 15.30
CA ARG A 162 -16.64 5.32 16.36
C ARG A 162 -16.37 4.25 17.41
N ILE A 163 -15.43 3.34 17.17
CA ILE A 163 -15.07 2.30 18.14
C ILE A 163 -14.43 2.98 19.36
N ARG A 164 -14.95 2.70 20.56
CA ARG A 164 -14.35 3.18 21.81
C ARG A 164 -12.91 2.64 21.91
N THR A 165 -11.98 3.50 22.29
CA THR A 165 -10.54 3.18 22.31
C THR A 165 -10.20 1.90 23.09
N ALA A 166 -10.97 1.55 24.11
CA ALA A 166 -10.81 0.32 24.89
C ALA A 166 -11.04 -0.98 24.10
N TYR A 167 -11.80 -0.96 22.99
CA TYR A 167 -12.09 -2.16 22.20
C TYR A 167 -11.26 -2.33 20.93
N LEU A 168 -10.32 -1.42 20.64
CA LEU A 168 -9.57 -1.49 19.39
C LEU A 168 -8.81 -2.81 19.24
N TRP A 169 -8.16 -3.28 20.29
CA TRP A 169 -7.45 -4.58 20.29
C TRP A 169 -8.41 -5.77 20.22
N TRP A 170 -9.62 -5.67 20.79
CA TRP A 170 -10.66 -6.70 20.64
C TRP A 170 -11.14 -6.80 19.18
N CYS A 171 -11.32 -5.67 18.49
CA CYS A 171 -11.65 -5.68 17.07
C CYS A 171 -10.52 -6.26 16.21
N VAL A 172 -9.26 -5.99 16.57
CA VAL A 172 -8.09 -6.59 15.90
C VAL A 172 -8.07 -8.10 16.12
N ALA A 173 -8.25 -8.56 17.35
CA ALA A 173 -8.32 -9.98 17.69
C ALA A 173 -9.46 -10.69 16.94
N ALA A 174 -10.64 -10.06 16.86
CA ALA A 174 -11.78 -10.61 16.13
C ALA A 174 -11.46 -10.78 14.63
N ILE A 175 -10.89 -9.77 13.97
CA ILE A 175 -10.53 -9.87 12.55
C ILE A 175 -9.42 -10.91 12.33
N VAL A 176 -8.40 -10.96 13.21
CA VAL A 176 -7.35 -11.99 13.15
C VAL A 176 -7.94 -13.38 13.32
N ALA A 177 -8.89 -13.57 14.23
CA ALA A 177 -9.57 -14.84 14.41
C ALA A 177 -10.33 -15.28 13.15
N VAL A 178 -11.02 -14.35 12.47
CA VAL A 178 -11.69 -14.64 11.18
C VAL A 178 -10.67 -15.05 10.13
N ILE A 179 -9.55 -14.32 9.99
CA ILE A 179 -8.49 -14.65 9.03
C ILE A 179 -7.85 -16.02 9.35
N ALA A 180 -7.68 -16.36 10.64
CA ALA A 180 -7.11 -17.62 11.08
C ALA A 180 -8.07 -18.81 10.91
N ALA A 181 -9.37 -18.58 11.07
CA ALA A 181 -10.40 -19.61 10.89
C ALA A 181 -10.68 -19.90 9.40
N LEU A 182 -10.50 -18.92 8.52
CA LEU A 182 -10.85 -19.05 7.11
C LEU A 182 -10.16 -20.24 6.39
N PRO A 183 -8.84 -20.48 6.54
CA PRO A 183 -8.21 -21.66 5.96
C PRO A 183 -8.81 -22.99 6.44
N ALA A 184 -9.23 -23.08 7.71
CA ALA A 184 -9.91 -24.28 8.21
C ALA A 184 -11.24 -24.48 7.50
N ILE A 185 -12.07 -23.44 7.44
CA ILE A 185 -13.38 -23.48 6.77
C ILE A 185 -13.24 -23.85 5.29
N VAL A 186 -12.28 -23.23 4.59
CA VAL A 186 -12.05 -23.50 3.15
C VAL A 186 -11.62 -24.94 2.92
N ARG A 187 -10.80 -25.52 3.79
CA ARG A 187 -10.35 -26.91 3.67
C ARG A 187 -11.49 -27.92 3.84
N GLU A 188 -12.48 -27.60 4.65
CA GLU A 188 -13.67 -28.47 4.86
C GLU A 188 -14.70 -28.32 3.73
N VAL A 189 -14.88 -27.10 3.20
CA VAL A 189 -15.98 -26.79 2.27
C VAL A 189 -15.55 -26.87 0.79
N VAL A 190 -14.27 -26.67 0.48
CA VAL A 190 -13.77 -26.67 -0.89
C VAL A 190 -12.99 -27.93 -1.18
N SER A 191 -13.51 -28.74 -2.10
CA SER A 191 -12.85 -29.96 -2.54
C SER A 191 -11.45 -29.67 -3.12
N PRO A 192 -10.44 -30.48 -2.75
CA PRO A 192 -9.12 -30.40 -3.36
C PRO A 192 -9.20 -30.82 -4.83
N ASP A 193 -8.38 -30.19 -5.67
CA ASP A 193 -8.18 -30.60 -7.06
C ASP A 193 -7.05 -31.65 -7.11
N PRO A 194 -7.34 -32.91 -7.47
CA PRO A 194 -6.35 -33.98 -7.47
C PRO A 194 -5.26 -33.80 -8.54
N MET A 195 -5.48 -32.94 -9.55
CA MET A 195 -4.51 -32.69 -10.62
C MET A 195 -3.46 -31.64 -10.22
N LEU A 196 -3.66 -30.93 -9.11
CA LEU A 196 -2.69 -29.95 -8.63
C LEU A 196 -1.53 -30.61 -7.92
N THR A 197 -0.32 -30.14 -8.25
CA THR A 197 0.89 -30.59 -7.60
C THR A 197 0.93 -30.18 -6.12
N PRO A 198 1.65 -30.92 -5.25
CA PRO A 198 1.85 -30.51 -3.85
C PRO A 198 2.47 -29.11 -3.69
N GLN A 199 3.17 -28.63 -4.72
CA GLN A 199 3.79 -27.31 -4.79
C GLN A 199 2.80 -26.19 -5.13
N ALA A 200 1.57 -26.52 -5.56
CA ALA A 200 0.53 -25.54 -5.84
C ALA A 200 0.25 -24.66 -4.59
N PRO A 201 -0.14 -23.39 -4.80
CA PRO A 201 -0.29 -22.44 -3.70
C PRO A 201 -1.43 -22.80 -2.73
N ALA A 202 -2.43 -23.58 -3.17
CA ALA A 202 -3.57 -24.02 -2.37
C ALA A 202 -4.06 -25.40 -2.85
N SER A 203 -5.04 -25.99 -2.18
CA SER A 203 -5.62 -27.28 -2.56
C SER A 203 -6.43 -27.29 -3.84
N SER A 204 -6.95 -26.15 -4.25
CA SER A 204 -7.65 -25.96 -5.51
C SER A 204 -7.55 -24.50 -5.94
N PRO A 205 -7.84 -24.16 -7.21
CA PRO A 205 -7.90 -22.77 -7.65
C PRO A 205 -8.96 -21.96 -6.85
N HIS A 206 -10.06 -22.61 -6.47
CA HIS A 206 -11.11 -22.01 -5.65
C HIS A 206 -10.62 -21.70 -4.22
N ALA A 207 -9.89 -22.62 -3.58
CA ALA A 207 -9.31 -22.37 -2.26
C ALA A 207 -8.30 -21.20 -2.31
N PHE A 208 -7.47 -21.16 -3.35
CA PHE A 208 -6.56 -20.03 -3.58
C PHE A 208 -7.33 -18.73 -3.77
N TRP A 209 -8.37 -18.73 -4.62
CA TRP A 209 -9.19 -17.56 -4.91
C TRP A 209 -9.87 -17.00 -3.66
N ILE A 210 -10.57 -17.82 -2.88
CA ILE A 210 -11.30 -17.38 -1.68
C ILE A 210 -10.36 -16.72 -0.66
N ILE A 211 -9.19 -17.32 -0.42
CA ILE A 211 -8.27 -16.88 0.64
C ILE A 211 -7.42 -15.70 0.17
N GLN A 212 -6.91 -15.74 -1.07
CA GLN A 212 -5.86 -14.83 -1.53
C GLN A 212 -6.35 -13.72 -2.46
N LEU A 213 -7.39 -13.96 -3.28
CA LEU A 213 -7.79 -13.05 -4.37
C LEU A 213 -9.13 -12.38 -4.14
N PHE A 214 -10.05 -13.03 -3.42
CA PHE A 214 -11.41 -12.54 -3.28
C PHE A 214 -11.45 -11.20 -2.52
N PRO A 215 -11.93 -10.10 -3.14
CA PRO A 215 -11.80 -8.76 -2.57
C PRO A 215 -12.38 -8.61 -1.16
N MET A 216 -13.46 -9.32 -0.83
CA MET A 216 -14.10 -9.22 0.48
C MET A 216 -13.30 -9.90 1.58
N THR A 217 -12.65 -11.04 1.28
CA THR A 217 -11.70 -11.67 2.21
C THR A 217 -10.52 -10.73 2.50
N ARG A 218 -9.94 -10.16 1.44
CA ARG A 218 -8.74 -9.32 1.57
C ARG A 218 -9.02 -7.95 2.19
N LEU A 219 -10.29 -7.53 2.25
CA LEU A 219 -10.74 -6.33 2.97
C LEU A 219 -10.41 -6.39 4.48
N LEU A 220 -10.27 -7.60 5.03
CA LEU A 220 -9.90 -7.82 6.42
C LEU A 220 -8.48 -7.28 6.72
N ASP A 221 -7.49 -7.59 5.87
CA ASP A 221 -6.12 -7.06 5.96
C ASP A 221 -6.11 -5.53 5.90
N PHE A 222 -6.86 -4.96 4.96
CA PHE A 222 -6.98 -3.52 4.83
C PHE A 222 -7.59 -2.88 6.08
N THR A 223 -8.61 -3.51 6.66
CA THR A 223 -9.29 -3.03 7.88
C THR A 223 -8.39 -3.12 9.11
N LEU A 224 -7.56 -4.17 9.23
CA LEU A 224 -6.51 -4.25 10.25
C LEU A 224 -5.54 -3.05 10.16
N GLY A 225 -5.19 -2.63 8.94
CA GLY A 225 -4.40 -1.42 8.71
C GLY A 225 -5.06 -0.16 9.31
N ILE A 226 -6.35 0.03 9.07
CA ILE A 226 -7.14 1.16 9.62
C ILE A 226 -7.15 1.11 11.16
N LEU A 227 -7.39 -0.06 11.74
CA LEU A 227 -7.40 -0.27 13.19
C LEU A 227 -6.02 0.02 13.80
N MET A 228 -4.93 -0.46 13.19
CA MET A 228 -3.57 -0.19 13.66
C MET A 228 -3.23 1.29 13.63
N ALA A 229 -3.62 2.01 12.58
CA ALA A 229 -3.44 3.47 12.54
C ALA A 229 -4.19 4.14 13.69
N ARG A 230 -5.41 3.70 14.01
CA ARG A 230 -6.20 4.22 15.15
C ARG A 230 -5.53 3.91 16.49
N ILE A 231 -5.03 2.69 16.70
CA ILE A 231 -4.34 2.27 17.93
C ILE A 231 -3.09 3.11 18.18
N VAL A 232 -2.25 3.28 17.17
CA VAL A 232 -1.03 4.08 17.29
C VAL A 232 -1.39 5.55 17.55
N ARG A 233 -2.39 6.11 16.85
CA ARG A 233 -2.82 7.52 17.04
C ARG A 233 -3.46 7.80 18.41
N THR A 234 -4.07 6.80 19.03
CA THR A 234 -4.72 6.93 20.34
C THR A 234 -3.79 6.58 21.51
N GLY A 235 -2.50 6.34 21.24
CA GLY A 235 -1.52 5.99 22.26
C GLY A 235 -1.74 4.62 22.89
N LYS A 236 -2.50 3.72 22.24
CA LYS A 236 -2.77 2.36 22.71
C LYS A 236 -1.80 1.31 22.14
N TRP A 237 -0.76 1.77 21.47
CA TRP A 237 0.29 0.88 20.99
C TRP A 237 1.04 0.24 22.17
N ILE A 238 1.30 -1.07 22.07
CA ILE A 238 1.91 -1.89 23.12
C ILE A 238 3.43 -1.69 23.28
N GLY A 239 4.04 -0.77 22.54
CA GLY A 239 5.44 -0.37 22.74
C GLY A 239 6.50 -1.31 22.14
N VAL A 240 6.11 -2.39 21.46
CA VAL A 240 7.04 -3.33 20.81
C VAL A 240 7.84 -2.63 19.70
N ARG A 241 9.15 -2.91 19.65
CA ARG A 241 10.08 -2.30 18.68
C ARG A 241 10.05 -3.05 17.33
N PRO A 242 10.43 -2.40 16.21
CA PRO A 242 10.40 -3.03 14.89
C PRO A 242 11.32 -4.25 14.73
N LEU A 243 12.51 -4.25 15.32
CA LEU A 243 13.50 -5.32 15.11
C LEU A 243 13.00 -6.71 15.58
N PRO A 244 12.49 -6.89 16.82
CA PRO A 244 11.88 -8.15 17.22
C PRO A 244 10.76 -8.62 16.30
N LEU A 245 9.95 -7.70 15.78
CA LEU A 245 8.84 -8.02 14.87
C LEU A 245 9.32 -8.37 13.45
N ALA A 246 10.42 -7.78 13.00
CA ALA A 246 11.10 -8.18 11.77
C ALA A 246 11.67 -9.60 11.88
N LEU A 247 12.28 -9.94 13.02
CA LEU A 247 12.75 -11.30 13.28
C LEU A 247 11.58 -12.29 13.37
N LEU A 248 10.47 -11.89 14.02
CA LEU A 248 9.25 -12.68 14.05
C LEU A 248 8.66 -12.91 12.66
N LEU A 249 8.72 -11.92 11.76
CA LEU A 249 8.29 -12.10 10.35
C LEU A 249 9.11 -13.19 9.65
N VAL A 250 10.42 -13.17 9.81
CA VAL A 250 11.30 -14.20 9.24
C VAL A 250 10.99 -15.56 9.85
N ALA A 251 10.89 -15.64 11.18
CA ALA A 251 10.60 -16.88 11.89
C ALA A 251 9.22 -17.45 11.50
N ALA A 252 8.18 -16.60 11.41
CA ALA A 252 6.84 -16.99 11.01
C ALA A 252 6.79 -17.45 9.55
N TYR A 253 7.54 -16.80 8.65
CA TYR A 253 7.63 -17.23 7.26
C TYR A 253 8.26 -18.63 7.15
N LEU A 254 9.39 -18.86 7.83
CA LEU A 254 10.05 -20.16 7.85
C LEU A 254 9.16 -21.25 8.50
N ALA A 255 8.49 -20.92 9.60
CA ALA A 255 7.55 -21.83 10.26
C ALA A 255 6.30 -22.12 9.40
N SER A 256 5.93 -21.21 8.49
CA SER A 256 4.77 -21.40 7.62
C SER A 256 4.91 -22.64 6.72
N HIS A 257 6.13 -23.07 6.39
CA HIS A 257 6.35 -24.28 5.60
C HIS A 257 5.88 -25.55 6.31
N GLN A 258 5.70 -25.52 7.63
CA GLN A 258 5.25 -26.65 8.46
C GLN A 258 3.73 -26.75 8.62
N VAL A 259 2.97 -25.76 8.15
CA VAL A 259 1.50 -25.77 8.21
C VAL A 259 0.88 -26.07 6.84
N PRO A 260 -0.41 -26.44 6.75
CA PRO A 260 -1.08 -26.63 5.47
C PRO A 260 -1.00 -25.39 4.58
N ARG A 261 -0.90 -25.60 3.25
CA ARG A 261 -0.61 -24.55 2.25
C ARG A 261 -1.59 -23.37 2.29
N GLU A 262 -2.83 -23.60 2.68
CA GLU A 262 -3.89 -22.59 2.83
C GLU A 262 -3.58 -21.58 3.94
N TYR A 263 -2.97 -22.01 5.05
CA TYR A 263 -2.57 -21.13 6.15
C TYR A 263 -1.38 -20.23 5.79
N ARG A 264 -0.52 -20.69 4.87
CA ARG A 264 0.66 -19.95 4.40
C ARG A 264 0.29 -18.74 3.53
N LEU A 265 -0.90 -18.73 2.95
CA LEU A 265 -1.36 -17.65 2.07
C LEU A 265 -1.44 -16.32 2.82
N VAL A 266 -2.05 -16.32 4.01
CA VAL A 266 -2.33 -15.10 4.78
C VAL A 266 -2.18 -15.32 6.29
N ALA A 267 -2.82 -16.37 6.83
CA ALA A 267 -3.08 -16.51 8.26
C ALA A 267 -1.83 -16.50 9.14
N VAL A 268 -0.76 -17.19 8.75
CA VAL A 268 0.50 -17.24 9.53
C VAL A 268 1.16 -15.86 9.63
N MET A 269 1.09 -15.07 8.55
CA MET A 269 1.84 -13.83 8.43
C MET A 269 1.06 -12.59 8.89
N ILE A 270 -0.27 -12.68 9.02
CA ILE A 270 -1.09 -11.49 9.27
C ILE A 270 -0.76 -10.80 10.61
N VAL A 271 -0.56 -11.57 11.67
CA VAL A 271 -0.25 -11.03 13.01
C VAL A 271 1.11 -10.33 13.03
N PRO A 272 2.23 -10.98 12.65
CA PRO A 272 3.53 -10.31 12.67
C PRO A 272 3.58 -9.12 11.70
N LEU A 273 2.92 -9.18 10.53
CA LEU A 273 2.86 -8.04 9.61
C LEU A 273 2.10 -6.84 10.20
N THR A 274 0.94 -7.10 10.81
CA THR A 274 0.09 -6.08 11.44
C THR A 274 0.85 -5.35 12.54
N LEU A 275 1.52 -6.10 13.43
CA LEU A 275 2.33 -5.55 14.50
C LEU A 275 3.54 -4.80 13.95
N PHE A 276 4.23 -5.35 12.94
CA PHE A 276 5.42 -4.74 12.37
C PHE A 276 5.13 -3.36 11.77
N ILE A 277 4.08 -3.23 10.96
CA ILE A 277 3.67 -1.93 10.39
C ILE A 277 3.36 -0.90 11.48
N ALA A 278 2.60 -1.28 12.50
CA ALA A 278 2.27 -0.40 13.62
C ALA A 278 3.53 0.01 14.41
N SER A 279 4.48 -0.91 14.60
CA SER A 279 5.74 -0.65 15.29
C SER A 279 6.64 0.33 14.53
N LEU A 280 6.69 0.26 13.19
CA LEU A 280 7.44 1.20 12.36
C LEU A 280 6.88 2.61 12.50
N ALA A 281 5.56 2.74 12.41
CA ALA A 281 4.89 4.03 12.61
C ALA A 281 5.16 4.59 14.02
N ALA A 282 4.98 3.77 15.05
CA ALA A 282 5.27 4.13 16.44
C ALA A 282 6.72 4.57 16.65
N SER A 283 7.67 3.89 15.99
CA SER A 283 9.10 4.22 16.05
C SER A 283 9.40 5.57 15.38
N ASP A 284 8.80 5.84 14.22
CA ASP A 284 8.96 7.11 13.52
C ASP A 284 8.35 8.29 14.32
N LEU A 285 7.19 8.08 14.97
CA LEU A 285 6.60 9.08 15.88
C LEU A 285 7.48 9.41 17.07
N ALA A 286 8.19 8.41 17.60
CA ALA A 286 9.13 8.56 18.70
C ALA A 286 10.47 9.17 18.25
N GLY A 287 10.63 9.56 16.98
CA GLY A 287 11.84 10.17 16.45
C GLY A 287 13.06 9.25 16.42
N ARG A 288 12.85 7.93 16.44
CA ARG A 288 13.95 6.96 16.47
C ARG A 288 14.63 6.85 15.10
N PRO A 289 15.95 6.72 15.05
CA PRO A 289 16.66 6.51 13.79
C PRO A 289 16.26 5.19 13.15
N SER A 290 16.19 5.18 11.82
CA SER A 290 15.77 4.01 11.04
C SER A 290 16.43 4.06 9.66
N LEU A 291 17.06 2.95 9.26
CA LEU A 291 17.61 2.82 7.90
C LEU A 291 16.51 2.88 6.83
N LEU A 292 15.31 2.42 7.17
CA LEU A 292 14.12 2.49 6.30
C LEU A 292 13.65 3.94 6.11
N ALA A 293 14.00 4.85 7.02
CA ALA A 293 13.72 6.27 6.89
C ALA A 293 14.84 7.03 6.15
N SER A 294 15.88 6.37 5.64
CA SER A 294 16.89 7.04 4.81
C SER A 294 16.31 7.48 3.45
N ARG A 295 16.84 8.58 2.89
CA ARG A 295 16.36 9.12 1.61
C ARG A 295 16.45 8.12 0.44
N PRO A 296 17.54 7.35 0.26
CA PRO A 296 17.63 6.38 -0.84
C PRO A 296 16.59 5.26 -0.73
N VAL A 297 16.37 4.74 0.48
CA VAL A 297 15.40 3.66 0.70
C VAL A 297 13.97 4.15 0.51
N GLN A 298 13.66 5.38 0.95
CA GLN A 298 12.36 6.01 0.67
C GLN A 298 12.14 6.25 -0.82
N TRP A 299 13.18 6.67 -1.55
CA TRP A 299 13.11 6.86 -3.00
C TRP A 299 12.78 5.55 -3.72
N LEU A 300 13.42 4.44 -3.34
CA LEU A 300 13.07 3.11 -3.85
C LEU A 300 11.63 2.72 -3.46
N GLY A 301 11.21 3.04 -2.24
CA GLY A 301 9.85 2.82 -1.76
C GLY A 301 8.79 3.62 -2.52
N ASP A 302 9.12 4.81 -3.02
CA ASP A 302 8.24 5.61 -3.88
C ASP A 302 8.04 4.98 -5.27
N LEU A 303 9.05 4.26 -5.79
CA LEU A 303 8.97 3.55 -7.06
C LEU A 303 8.16 2.24 -6.98
N SER A 304 7.85 1.76 -5.77
CA SER A 304 7.28 0.42 -5.55
C SER A 304 5.99 0.18 -6.31
N TYR A 305 5.16 1.22 -6.50
CA TYR A 305 3.89 1.10 -7.22
C TYR A 305 4.07 0.93 -8.73
N ALA A 306 4.93 1.73 -9.36
CA ALA A 306 5.21 1.59 -10.78
C ALA A 306 5.95 0.28 -11.06
N PHE A 307 6.89 -0.09 -10.19
CA PHE A 307 7.61 -1.37 -10.26
C PHE A 307 6.64 -2.55 -10.17
N PHE A 308 5.71 -2.52 -9.21
CA PHE A 308 4.65 -3.53 -9.07
C PHE A 308 3.86 -3.74 -10.37
N LEU A 309 3.57 -2.67 -11.12
CA LEU A 309 2.78 -2.81 -12.34
C LEU A 309 3.58 -3.32 -13.54
N VAL A 310 4.86 -2.94 -13.63
CA VAL A 310 5.69 -3.19 -14.82
C VAL A 310 6.52 -4.47 -14.73
N HIS A 311 6.82 -4.98 -13.53
CA HIS A 311 7.69 -6.16 -13.38
C HIS A 311 7.19 -7.38 -14.16
N TRP A 312 5.89 -7.66 -14.13
CA TRP A 312 5.34 -8.82 -14.84
C TRP A 312 5.41 -8.70 -16.37
N PRO A 313 4.97 -7.59 -17.01
CA PRO A 313 5.21 -7.38 -18.44
C PRO A 313 6.69 -7.49 -18.84
N VAL A 314 7.62 -7.00 -18.01
CA VAL A 314 9.06 -7.09 -18.26
C VAL A 314 9.54 -8.54 -18.20
N MET A 315 9.16 -9.27 -17.15
CA MET A 315 9.45 -10.71 -17.04
C MET A 315 8.94 -11.49 -18.26
N MET A 316 7.70 -11.25 -18.68
CA MET A 316 7.11 -11.94 -19.84
C MET A 316 7.79 -11.54 -21.16
N PHE A 317 8.31 -10.31 -21.26
CA PHE A 317 9.17 -9.92 -22.38
C PHE A 317 10.47 -10.72 -22.38
N PHE A 318 11.13 -10.89 -21.22
CA PHE A 318 12.32 -11.72 -21.09
C PHE A 318 12.04 -13.18 -21.49
N VAL A 319 10.93 -13.76 -21.01
CA VAL A 319 10.50 -15.10 -21.42
C VAL A 319 10.33 -15.20 -22.94
N LYS A 320 9.70 -14.19 -23.57
CA LYS A 320 9.51 -14.16 -25.02
C LYS A 320 10.83 -14.06 -25.80
N VAL A 321 11.80 -13.29 -25.31
CA VAL A 321 13.09 -13.05 -25.99
C VAL A 321 14.06 -14.21 -25.78
N PHE A 322 14.17 -14.71 -24.56
CA PHE A 322 15.14 -15.75 -24.20
C PHE A 322 14.59 -17.18 -24.36
N GLY A 323 13.28 -17.33 -24.57
CA GLY A 323 12.62 -18.60 -24.85
C GLY A 323 12.69 -19.59 -23.68
N THR A 324 12.83 -20.88 -24.01
CA THR A 324 12.82 -22.00 -23.05
C THR A 324 14.20 -22.34 -22.49
N ARG A 325 15.15 -21.40 -22.55
CA ARG A 325 16.53 -21.61 -22.09
C ARG A 325 16.54 -21.89 -20.59
N LEU A 326 17.22 -22.97 -20.20
CA LEU A 326 17.55 -23.26 -18.81
C LEU A 326 18.86 -22.59 -18.41
N TYR A 327 18.93 -22.07 -17.18
CA TYR A 327 20.07 -21.31 -16.69
C TYR A 327 20.79 -22.02 -15.56
N THR A 328 22.13 -22.05 -15.62
CA THR A 328 22.94 -22.37 -14.43
C THR A 328 22.70 -21.31 -13.34
N VAL A 329 23.00 -21.61 -12.07
CA VAL A 329 22.77 -20.67 -10.97
C VAL A 329 23.39 -19.28 -11.21
N PRO A 330 24.66 -19.15 -11.64
CA PRO A 330 25.23 -17.83 -11.93
C PRO A 330 24.54 -17.09 -13.08
N GLN A 331 24.15 -17.82 -14.14
CA GLN A 331 23.42 -17.23 -15.26
C GLN A 331 22.02 -16.77 -14.83
N ALA A 332 21.32 -17.57 -14.02
CA ALA A 332 20.00 -17.23 -13.50
C ALA A 332 20.07 -15.95 -12.66
N ILE A 333 21.06 -15.84 -11.76
CA ILE A 333 21.30 -14.62 -10.97
C ILE A 333 21.55 -13.42 -11.89
N GLY A 334 22.37 -13.58 -12.93
CA GLY A 334 22.64 -12.51 -13.90
C GLY A 334 21.38 -12.05 -14.65
N VAL A 335 20.54 -12.99 -15.11
CA VAL A 335 19.28 -12.69 -15.80
C VAL A 335 18.27 -12.03 -14.84
N MET A 336 18.13 -12.54 -13.61
CA MET A 336 17.26 -11.94 -12.58
C MET A 336 17.70 -10.51 -12.23
N ALA A 337 19.01 -10.26 -12.12
CA ALA A 337 19.54 -8.92 -11.85
C ALA A 337 19.30 -7.95 -13.02
N LEU A 338 19.44 -8.44 -14.26
CA LEU A 338 19.14 -7.67 -15.46
C LEU A 338 17.63 -7.33 -15.53
N ASP A 339 16.75 -8.32 -15.35
CA ASP A 339 15.30 -8.16 -15.33
C ASP A 339 14.86 -7.14 -14.26
N PHE A 340 15.40 -7.28 -13.03
CA PHE A 340 15.17 -6.32 -11.95
C PHE A 340 15.61 -4.90 -12.32
N THR A 341 16.79 -4.75 -12.91
CA THR A 341 17.35 -3.44 -13.29
C THR A 341 16.51 -2.77 -14.38
N VAL A 342 16.09 -3.53 -15.39
CA VAL A 342 15.20 -3.03 -16.45
C VAL A 342 13.83 -2.64 -15.88
N ALA A 343 13.22 -3.50 -15.05
CA ALA A 343 11.96 -3.23 -14.40
C ALA A 343 12.02 -1.98 -13.48
N LEU A 344 13.12 -1.79 -12.74
CA LEU A 344 13.33 -0.63 -11.89
C LEU A 344 13.55 0.66 -12.70
N GLY A 345 14.31 0.59 -13.80
CA GLY A 345 14.50 1.71 -14.72
C GLY A 345 13.18 2.16 -15.36
N LEU A 346 12.37 1.20 -15.83
CA LEU A 346 11.03 1.48 -16.36
C LEU A 346 10.09 2.01 -15.28
N ALA A 347 10.12 1.45 -14.07
CA ALA A 347 9.34 1.96 -12.95
C ALA A 347 9.66 3.43 -12.66
N TRP A 348 10.94 3.78 -12.62
CA TRP A 348 11.39 5.17 -12.46
C TRP A 348 10.87 6.07 -13.59
N LEU A 349 11.02 5.64 -14.84
CA LEU A 349 10.55 6.39 -16.00
C LEU A 349 9.03 6.63 -15.93
N LEU A 350 8.25 5.59 -15.67
CA LEU A 350 6.79 5.70 -15.57
C LEU A 350 6.36 6.59 -14.39
N THR A 351 7.04 6.49 -13.24
CA THR A 351 6.74 7.35 -12.10
C THR A 351 7.01 8.83 -12.44
N VAL A 352 8.11 9.14 -13.11
CA VAL A 352 8.48 10.54 -13.43
C VAL A 352 7.67 11.10 -14.60
N ALA A 353 7.44 10.31 -15.66
CA ALA A 353 6.81 10.74 -16.90
C ALA A 353 5.28 10.64 -16.88
N VAL A 354 4.70 9.70 -16.12
CA VAL A 354 3.25 9.41 -16.15
C VAL A 354 2.60 9.67 -14.79
N GLU A 355 3.03 8.95 -13.75
CA GLU A 355 2.36 9.00 -12.44
C GLU A 355 2.38 10.41 -11.83
N ARG A 356 3.57 11.01 -11.70
CA ARG A 356 3.73 12.32 -11.05
C ARG A 356 3.00 13.44 -11.79
N PRO A 357 3.10 13.59 -13.13
CA PRO A 357 2.38 14.63 -13.86
C PRO A 357 0.85 14.50 -13.73
N LEU A 358 0.31 13.28 -13.88
CA LEU A 358 -1.14 13.05 -13.81
C LEU A 358 -1.69 13.31 -12.40
N VAL A 359 -1.01 12.81 -11.36
CA VAL A 359 -1.41 13.09 -9.98
C VAL A 359 -1.34 14.59 -9.69
N ARG A 360 -0.30 15.30 -10.15
CA ARG A 360 -0.19 16.76 -9.96
C ARG A 360 -1.32 17.54 -10.64
N ARG A 361 -1.74 17.11 -11.84
CA ARG A 361 -2.79 17.77 -12.64
C ARG A 361 -4.20 17.48 -12.14
N PHE A 362 -4.50 16.23 -11.82
CA PHE A 362 -5.88 15.79 -11.59
C PHE A 362 -6.21 15.48 -10.13
N ALA A 363 -5.22 15.34 -9.23
CA ALA A 363 -5.48 15.01 -7.82
C ALA A 363 -5.57 16.23 -6.86
N LYS A 364 -5.37 17.47 -7.36
CA LYS A 364 -5.60 18.68 -6.57
C LYS A 364 -7.09 19.05 -6.56
N PRO A 365 -7.67 19.49 -5.42
CA PRO A 365 -8.98 20.13 -5.41
C PRO A 365 -8.96 21.34 -6.35
N ARG A 366 -9.98 21.49 -7.20
CA ARG A 366 -10.26 22.80 -7.82
C ARG A 366 -10.49 23.76 -6.64
N ARG A 367 -9.76 24.88 -6.59
CA ARG A 367 -10.02 25.91 -5.57
C ARG A 367 -11.50 26.28 -5.66
N PRO A 368 -12.24 26.35 -4.53
CA PRO A 368 -13.52 27.04 -4.55
C PRO A 368 -13.23 28.46 -5.02
N GLU A 369 -13.91 28.86 -6.09
CA GLU A 369 -13.98 30.26 -6.49
C GLU A 369 -14.64 30.98 -5.31
N TYR A 370 -13.85 31.70 -4.53
CA TYR A 370 -14.41 32.62 -3.53
C TYR A 370 -15.13 33.69 -4.35
N VAL A 371 -16.46 33.57 -4.47
CA VAL A 371 -17.32 34.69 -4.79
C VAL A 371 -17.02 35.71 -3.70
N THR A 372 -16.26 36.74 -4.09
CA THR A 372 -15.88 37.81 -3.17
C THR A 372 -17.12 38.65 -2.99
N ASP A 373 -17.84 38.43 -1.90
CA ASP A 373 -18.92 39.32 -1.47
C ASP A 373 -18.28 40.64 -1.04
N GLN A 374 -18.08 41.54 -1.99
CA GLN A 374 -17.70 42.92 -1.73
C GLN A 374 -18.92 43.65 -1.17
N ARG A 375 -19.12 43.61 0.15
CA ARG A 375 -19.86 44.63 0.92
C ARG A 375 -19.65 44.46 2.42
N SER A 376 -18.48 44.89 2.88
CA SER A 376 -18.33 45.44 4.24
C SER A 376 -17.09 46.33 4.26
N THR A 377 -17.27 47.58 3.84
CA THR A 377 -16.32 48.67 4.12
C THR A 377 -16.33 48.99 5.61
N PRO A 378 -15.19 48.91 6.32
CA PRO A 378 -15.01 49.63 7.58
C PRO A 378 -14.67 51.09 7.24
N ALA A 379 -15.34 52.04 7.89
CA ALA A 379 -15.03 53.46 7.79
C ALA A 379 -13.60 53.75 8.32
N PRO A 380 -12.78 54.56 7.63
CA PRO A 380 -11.53 55.06 8.19
C PRO A 380 -11.76 56.35 8.96
N ALA A 381 -11.34 56.35 10.23
CA ALA A 381 -11.19 57.55 11.02
C ALA A 381 -9.85 58.25 10.70
N GLY A 382 -9.92 59.53 10.35
CA GLY A 382 -8.90 60.54 10.67
C GLY A 382 -8.00 61.06 9.54
N SER A 383 -8.23 62.29 9.09
CA SER A 383 -7.31 63.43 9.38
C SER A 383 -7.77 64.77 8.77
N ALA A 384 -7.51 65.83 9.57
CA ALA A 384 -7.30 67.25 9.24
C ALA A 384 -8.50 68.20 8.99
N GLY A 385 -8.68 69.14 9.93
CA GLY A 385 -9.46 70.37 9.77
C GLY A 385 -9.39 71.29 11.00
N ARG A 386 -8.59 72.35 10.89
CA ARG A 386 -8.23 73.41 11.87
C ARG A 386 -9.38 73.98 12.71
N LEU A 387 -9.11 74.40 13.96
CA LEU A 387 -9.10 75.82 14.41
C LEU A 387 -8.81 75.97 15.92
N SER A 388 -7.78 76.78 16.20
CA SER A 388 -7.62 77.79 17.26
C SER A 388 -8.15 77.61 18.70
N ALA A 389 -7.16 77.57 19.61
CA ALA A 389 -6.91 78.58 20.66
C ALA A 389 -7.14 78.23 22.15
N VAL A 390 -6.13 78.66 22.91
CA VAL A 390 -6.08 79.02 24.35
C VAL A 390 -5.74 77.91 25.37
N HIS A 391 -4.52 78.07 25.90
CA HIS A 391 -3.85 77.48 27.08
C HIS A 391 -4.42 78.10 28.40
N PRO A 392 -3.92 77.81 29.63
CA PRO A 392 -3.34 76.60 30.24
C PRO A 392 -3.93 76.30 31.64
N ARG A 393 -3.52 75.18 32.25
CA ARG A 393 -2.93 75.07 33.61
C ARG A 393 -2.76 73.57 33.94
N ASP A 394 -1.57 73.01 33.82
CA ASP A 394 -0.44 73.09 34.75
C ASP A 394 -0.71 72.33 36.07
N ARG A 395 -0.18 71.10 36.19
CA ARG A 395 0.62 70.63 37.35
C ARG A 395 1.14 69.20 37.17
N ARG A 396 2.38 69.06 37.65
CA ARG A 396 3.36 67.96 37.59
C ARG A 396 2.99 66.67 38.35
N PRO A 397 3.76 65.57 38.14
CA PRO A 397 3.46 64.22 38.62
C PRO A 397 4.11 63.89 39.98
N ARG A 398 3.63 62.83 40.64
CA ARG A 398 4.39 62.11 41.66
C ARG A 398 4.26 60.60 41.48
N ASP A 399 5.41 60.00 41.20
CA ASP A 399 5.79 58.63 41.57
C ASP A 399 5.43 58.32 43.03
N THR A 400 5.09 57.08 43.33
CA THR A 400 5.85 56.25 44.30
C THR A 400 5.38 54.80 44.30
N ARG A 401 6.37 53.92 44.45
CA ARG A 401 6.31 52.46 44.55
C ARG A 401 5.85 51.99 45.94
N LEU A 402 5.24 50.80 45.93
CA LEU A 402 5.41 49.64 46.83
C LEU A 402 5.70 49.85 48.33
N GLY A 403 4.91 49.16 49.17
CA GLY A 403 5.40 48.61 50.44
C GLY A 403 4.35 48.39 51.53
N LYS A 404 3.66 47.24 51.51
CA LYS A 404 3.55 46.26 52.62
C LYS A 404 2.67 45.08 52.20
#